data_AF-A0A2P9H333-F1
#
_entry.id   AF-A0A2P9H333-F1
#
_cell.length_a   1.000
_cell.length_b   1.000
_cell.length_c   1.000
_cell.angle_alpha   90.00
_cell.angle_beta   90.00
_cell.angle_gamma   90.00
#
_symmetry.space_group_name_H-M   'P 1'
#
loop_
_entity.id
_entity.type
_entity.pdbx_description
1 polymer ?
#
loop_
_entity_poly.entity_id
_entity_poly.type
_entity_poly.pdbx_seq_one_letter_code
_entity_poly.pdbx_strand_id
1 'polypeptide(L)'
;MVLSASSLLATAYVAAAVAGFQQPWGHRLCRWFADAGRLSLSNYVAQSLAMGALLSGWGLGLGASATRVQLAALALLIFVAQLALSRWVLAHYRQGPLEALWRRWTYAKPHTDK
;
A
#
# COMPACT_ATOMS: atom_id res chain seq x y z
N MET A 1 -35.27 14.35 9.22
CA MET A 1 -34.76 13.83 10.50
C MET A 1 -33.74 12.70 10.36
N VAL A 2 -33.89 11.77 9.39
CA VAL A 2 -32.92 10.66 9.15
C VAL A 2 -31.52 11.12 8.70
N LEU A 3 -31.42 12.22 7.94
CA LEU A 3 -30.15 12.79 7.47
C LEU A 3 -29.23 13.29 8.60
N SER A 4 -29.79 13.65 9.76
CA SER A 4 -29.00 14.12 10.92
C SER A 4 -28.39 12.96 11.70
N ALA A 5 -29.10 11.83 11.81
CA ALA A 5 -28.62 10.64 12.51
C ALA A 5 -27.45 9.96 11.78
N SER A 6 -27.51 9.87 10.44
CA SER A 6 -26.40 9.34 9.64
C SER A 6 -25.15 10.22 9.72
N SER A 7 -25.33 11.54 9.69
CA SER A 7 -24.23 12.51 9.80
C SER A 7 -23.56 12.47 11.19
N LEU A 8 -24.35 12.35 12.26
CA LEU A 8 -23.84 12.18 13.62
C LEU A 8 -23.06 10.87 13.78
N LEU A 9 -23.59 9.77 13.24
CA LEU A 9 -22.90 8.47 13.31
C LEU A 9 -21.58 8.49 12.50
N ALA A 10 -21.60 9.09 11.30
CA ALA A 10 -20.38 9.27 10.51
C ALA A 10 -19.33 10.08 11.27
N THR A 11 -19.75 11.18 11.91
CA THR A 11 -18.86 12.04 12.69
C THR A 11 -18.29 11.29 13.91
N ALA A 12 -19.12 10.52 14.60
CA ALA A 12 -18.70 9.68 15.73
C ALA A 12 -17.68 8.60 15.29
N TYR A 13 -17.89 7.95 14.15
CA TYR A 13 -16.92 7.00 13.58
C TYR A 13 -15.58 7.65 13.27
N VAL A 14 -15.58 8.83 12.63
CA VAL A 14 -14.34 9.57 12.35
C VAL A 14 -13.64 9.98 13.65
N ALA A 15 -14.37 10.51 14.63
CA ALA A 15 -13.81 10.90 15.92
C ALA A 15 -13.19 9.70 16.67
N ALA A 16 -13.87 8.56 16.68
CA ALA A 16 -13.37 7.33 17.28
C ALA A 16 -12.12 6.81 16.55
N ALA A 17 -12.09 6.86 15.22
CA ALA A 17 -10.92 6.47 14.43
C ALA A 17 -9.72 7.38 14.74
N VAL A 18 -9.92 8.70 14.73
CA VAL A 18 -8.87 9.68 15.08
C VAL A 18 -8.36 9.44 16.50
N ALA A 19 -9.25 9.25 17.47
CA ALA A 19 -8.86 8.95 18.85
C ALA A 19 -8.06 7.64 18.95
N GLY A 20 -8.43 6.61 18.18
CA GLY A 20 -7.70 5.36 18.08
C GLY A 20 -6.29 5.53 17.48
N PHE A 21 -6.16 6.35 16.42
CA PHE A 21 -4.86 6.63 15.79
C PHE A 21 -3.92 7.48 16.66
N GLN A 22 -4.43 8.23 17.63
CA GLN A 22 -3.61 8.98 18.60
C GLN A 22 -3.01 8.10 19.70
N GLN A 23 -3.45 6.85 19.84
CA GLN A 23 -2.85 5.90 20.77
C GLN A 23 -1.47 5.42 20.28
N PRO A 24 -0.57 4.96 21.16
CA PRO A 24 0.77 4.52 20.77
C PRO A 24 0.75 3.37 19.75
N TRP A 25 -0.23 2.47 19.83
CA TRP A 25 -0.41 1.39 18.83
C TRP A 25 -0.86 1.95 17.48
N GLY A 26 -1.77 2.93 17.48
CA GLY A 26 -2.26 3.61 16.29
C GLY A 26 -1.16 4.36 15.57
N HIS A 27 -0.31 5.09 16.31
CA HIS A 27 0.83 5.80 15.75
C HIS A 27 1.85 4.84 15.11
N ARG A 28 2.13 3.69 15.75
CA ARG A 28 3.00 2.65 15.19
C ARG A 28 2.41 2.08 13.90
N LEU A 29 1.11 1.80 13.88
CA LEU A 29 0.42 1.29 12.70
C LEU A 29 0.49 2.30 11.55
N CYS A 30 0.13 3.56 11.82
CA CYS A 30 0.26 4.66 10.85
C CYS A 30 1.66 4.78 10.28
N ARG A 31 2.72 4.58 11.08
CA ARG A 31 4.09 4.65 10.59
C ARG A 31 4.41 3.54 9.57
N TRP A 32 3.96 2.31 9.82
CA TRP A 32 4.11 1.21 8.86
C TRP A 32 3.35 1.48 7.55
N PHE A 33 2.11 1.95 7.65
CA PHE A 33 1.32 2.32 6.48
C PHE A 33 1.87 3.54 5.75
N ALA A 34 2.45 4.51 6.47
CA ALA A 34 3.08 5.69 5.89
C ALA A 34 4.33 5.32 5.09
N ASP A 35 5.16 4.41 5.61
CA ASP A 35 6.33 3.87 4.90
C ASP A 35 5.89 3.17 3.60
N ALA A 36 4.84 2.35 3.65
CA ALA A 36 4.29 1.69 2.46
C ALA A 36 3.63 2.68 1.48
N GLY A 37 2.97 3.72 1.97
CA GLY A 37 2.33 4.76 1.16
C GLY A 37 3.32 5.64 0.40
N ARG A 38 4.51 5.88 0.96
CA ARG A 38 5.62 6.55 0.26
C ARG A 38 6.17 5.75 -0.92
N LEU A 39 5.88 4.45 -0.95
CA LEU A 39 6.29 3.50 -1.99
C LEU A 39 5.08 2.94 -2.74
N SER A 40 4.00 3.72 -2.85
CA SER A 40 2.72 3.26 -3.42
C SER A 40 2.86 2.75 -4.86
N LEU A 41 3.67 3.38 -5.71
CA LEU A 41 3.85 2.97 -7.10
C LEU A 41 4.67 1.68 -7.18
N SER A 42 5.78 1.63 -6.46
CA SER A 42 6.61 0.42 -6.35
C SER A 42 5.83 -0.75 -5.77
N ASN A 43 5.02 -0.53 -4.73
CA ASN A 43 4.19 -1.55 -4.11
C ASN A 43 3.06 -2.02 -5.03
N TYR A 44 2.40 -1.11 -5.75
CA TYR A 44 1.37 -1.48 -6.71
C TYR A 44 1.90 -2.41 -7.80
N VAL A 45 3.07 -2.08 -8.38
CA VAL A 45 3.69 -2.90 -9.42
C VAL A 45 4.19 -4.21 -8.84
N ALA A 46 4.87 -4.19 -7.69
CA ALA A 46 5.34 -5.41 -7.02
C ALA A 46 4.18 -6.37 -6.70
N GLN A 47 3.06 -5.85 -6.18
CA GLN A 47 1.87 -6.64 -5.89
C GLN A 47 1.26 -7.22 -7.17
N SER A 48 1.15 -6.43 -8.23
CA SER A 48 0.60 -6.88 -9.52
C SER A 48 1.45 -8.00 -10.12
N LEU A 49 2.78 -7.86 -10.08
CA LEU A 49 3.70 -8.90 -10.55
C LEU A 49 3.62 -10.15 -9.69
N ALA A 50 3.57 -10.02 -8.36
CA ALA A 50 3.44 -11.15 -7.45
C ALA A 50 2.12 -11.90 -7.67
N MET A 51 1.00 -11.18 -7.74
CA MET A 51 -0.31 -11.78 -8.00
C MET A 51 -0.36 -12.43 -9.38
N GLY A 52 0.15 -11.76 -10.42
CA GLY A 52 0.23 -12.33 -11.77
C GLY A 52 1.06 -13.61 -11.80
N ALA A 53 2.25 -13.60 -11.22
CA ALA A 53 3.16 -14.75 -11.20
C ALA A 53 2.63 -15.92 -10.33
N LEU A 54 1.89 -15.65 -9.27
CA LEU A 54 1.41 -16.70 -8.36
C LEU A 54 0.04 -17.24 -8.77
N LEU A 55 -0.88 -16.37 -9.18
CA LEU A 55 -2.29 -16.74 -9.38
C LEU A 55 -2.61 -17.06 -10.83
N SER A 56 -1.93 -16.43 -11.78
CA SER A 56 -2.27 -16.57 -13.19
C SER A 56 -1.76 -17.87 -13.78
N GLY A 57 -2.41 -18.33 -14.87
CA GLY A 57 -2.13 -19.64 -15.49
C GLY A 57 -0.77 -19.75 -16.19
N TRP A 58 -0.14 -18.61 -16.52
CA TRP A 58 1.24 -18.54 -17.04
C TRP A 58 2.28 -18.53 -15.91
N GLY A 59 1.86 -18.39 -14.66
CA GLY A 59 2.68 -18.46 -13.47
C GLY A 59 2.51 -19.80 -12.75
N LEU A 60 2.34 -19.77 -11.42
CA LEU A 60 2.10 -20.98 -10.62
C LEU A 60 0.65 -21.50 -10.70
N GLY A 61 -0.28 -20.76 -11.33
CA GLY A 61 -1.66 -21.20 -11.51
C GLY A 61 -2.44 -21.42 -10.22
N LEU A 62 -1.98 -20.86 -9.08
CA LEU A 62 -2.60 -21.07 -7.77
C LEU A 62 -4.04 -20.55 -7.72
N GLY A 63 -4.39 -19.58 -8.57
CA GLY A 63 -5.76 -19.06 -8.65
C GLY A 63 -6.79 -20.10 -9.06
N ALA A 64 -6.40 -21.12 -9.83
CA ALA A 64 -7.32 -22.18 -10.28
C ALA A 64 -7.41 -23.36 -9.30
N SER A 65 -6.36 -23.57 -8.49
CA SER A 65 -6.21 -24.80 -7.69
C SER A 65 -6.34 -24.56 -6.18
N ALA A 66 -6.06 -23.34 -5.70
CA ALA A 66 -6.08 -23.01 -4.28
C ALA A 66 -7.48 -22.61 -3.80
N THR A 67 -7.77 -22.94 -2.54
CA THR A 67 -9.03 -22.55 -1.88
C THR A 67 -9.06 -21.05 -1.59
N ARG A 68 -10.26 -20.48 -1.41
CA ARG A 68 -10.43 -19.05 -1.03
C ARG A 68 -9.65 -18.65 0.22
N VAL A 69 -9.56 -19.54 1.21
CA VAL A 69 -8.81 -19.29 2.45
C VAL A 69 -7.30 -19.24 2.18
N GLN A 70 -6.78 -20.16 1.36
CA GLN A 70 -5.37 -20.15 0.97
C GLN A 70 -5.02 -18.89 0.16
N LEU A 71 -5.90 -18.46 -0.74
CA LEU A 71 -5.72 -17.23 -1.51
C LEU A 71 -5.73 -15.99 -0.60
N ALA A 72 -6.64 -15.92 0.37
CA ALA A 72 -6.67 -14.83 1.35
C ALA A 72 -5.41 -14.81 2.23
N ALA A 73 -4.94 -15.97 2.68
CA ALA A 73 -3.71 -16.09 3.45
C ALA A 73 -2.49 -15.67 2.63
N LEU A 74 -2.42 -16.07 1.35
CA LEU A 74 -1.35 -15.66 0.43
C LEU A 74 -1.34 -14.14 0.20
N ALA A 75 -2.51 -13.54 -0.02
CA ALA A 75 -2.65 -12.09 -0.18
C ALA A 75 -2.18 -11.34 1.07
N LEU A 76 -2.56 -11.82 2.27
CA LEU A 76 -2.12 -11.26 3.54
C LEU A 76 -0.60 -11.39 3.72
N LEU A 77 -0.02 -12.54 3.37
CA LEU A 77 1.41 -12.78 3.45
C LEU A 77 2.19 -11.81 2.56
N ILE A 78 1.74 -11.63 1.32
CA ILE A 78 2.37 -10.71 0.37
C ILE A 78 2.25 -9.28 0.87
N PHE A 79 1.07 -8.90 1.36
CA PHE A 79 0.87 -7.57 1.94
C PHE A 79 1.81 -7.28 3.12
N VAL A 80 1.96 -8.22 4.07
CA VAL A 80 2.89 -8.08 5.20
C VAL A 80 4.34 -8.02 4.72
N ALA A 81 4.72 -8.85 3.74
CA ALA A 81 6.04 -8.80 3.13
C ALA A 81 6.30 -7.44 2.46
N GLN A 82 5.29 -6.83 1.82
CA GLN A 82 5.40 -5.50 1.23
C GLN A 82 5.55 -4.40 2.28
N LEU A 83 4.88 -4.49 3.44
CA LEU A 83 5.09 -3.56 4.55
C LEU A 83 6.55 -3.63 5.06
N ALA A 84 7.07 -4.85 5.26
CA ALA A 84 8.44 -5.09 5.67
C ALA A 84 9.46 -4.56 4.64
N LEU A 85 9.25 -4.92 3.36
CA LEU A 85 10.09 -4.48 2.26
C LEU A 85 10.08 -2.96 2.11
N SER A 86 8.90 -2.32 2.25
CA SER A 86 8.77 -0.87 2.15
C SER A 86 9.63 -0.16 3.20
N ARG A 87 9.58 -0.65 4.44
CA ARG A 87 10.39 -0.12 5.52
C ARG A 87 11.88 -0.37 5.31
N TRP A 88 12.25 -1.56 4.83
CA TRP A 88 13.64 -1.87 4.49
C TRP A 88 14.19 -0.99 3.38
N VAL A 89 13.41 -0.79 2.30
CA VAL A 89 13.77 0.12 1.20
C VAL A 89 13.94 1.53 1.73
N LEU A 90 13.03 2.04 2.55
CA LEU A 90 13.14 3.39 3.10
C LEU A 90 14.25 3.57 4.14
N ALA A 91 14.73 2.47 4.74
CA ALA A 91 15.90 2.49 5.60
C ALA A 91 17.21 2.63 4.82
N HIS A 92 17.28 2.14 3.58
CA HIS A 92 18.49 2.18 2.74
C HIS A 92 18.44 3.26 1.65
N TYR A 93 17.25 3.60 1.16
CA TYR A 93 16.99 4.49 0.04
C TYR A 93 15.96 5.56 0.41
N ARG A 94 16.11 6.79 -0.10
CA ARG A 94 15.17 7.89 0.22
C ARG A 94 13.78 7.72 -0.42
N GLN A 95 13.67 6.88 -1.45
CA GLN A 95 12.49 6.69 -2.29
C GLN A 95 12.57 5.34 -3.01
N GLY A 96 11.43 4.84 -3.48
CA GLY A 96 11.39 3.60 -4.24
C GLY A 96 11.94 3.74 -5.65
N PRO A 97 12.30 2.60 -6.28
CA PRO A 97 12.90 2.59 -7.62
C PRO A 97 11.96 3.19 -8.66
N LEU A 98 10.66 2.84 -8.63
CA LEU A 98 9.69 3.36 -9.60
C LEU A 98 9.34 4.83 -9.32
N GLU A 99 9.25 5.23 -8.05
CA GLU A 99 9.04 6.62 -7.66
C GLU A 99 10.22 7.51 -8.07
N ALA A 100 11.44 6.98 -8.04
CA ALA A 100 12.63 7.66 -8.52
C ALA A 100 12.58 7.85 -10.04
N LEU A 101 12.23 6.80 -10.78
CA LEU A 101 12.10 6.84 -12.23
C LEU A 101 11.00 7.82 -12.65
N TRP A 102 9.83 7.72 -12.01
CA TRP A 102 8.70 8.61 -12.25
C TRP A 102 9.08 10.07 -12.00
N ARG A 103 9.71 10.39 -10.86
CA ARG A 103 10.18 11.76 -10.60
C ARG A 103 11.17 12.26 -11.63
N ARG A 104 12.10 11.42 -12.10
CA ARG A 104 13.03 11.79 -13.17
C ARG A 104 12.31 12.12 -14.46
N TRP A 105 11.24 11.40 -14.79
CA TRP A 105 10.46 11.65 -16.00
C TRP A 105 9.56 12.89 -15.88
N THR A 106 8.85 13.06 -14.76
CA THR A 106 7.95 14.21 -14.56
C THR A 106 8.71 15.52 -14.39
N TYR A 107 9.85 15.50 -13.70
CA TYR A 107 10.64 16.71 -13.41
C TYR A 107 11.87 16.85 -14.31
N ALA A 108 12.01 16.03 -15.36
CA ALA A 108 12.95 16.33 -16.44
C ALA A 108 12.55 17.67 -17.05
N LYS A 109 13.21 18.74 -16.62
CA LYS A 109 13.09 20.05 -17.26
C LYS A 109 13.61 19.90 -18.69
N PRO A 110 12.90 20.42 -19.71
CA PRO A 110 13.53 20.65 -21.00
C PRO A 110 14.77 21.52 -20.73
N HIS A 111 15.92 21.09 -21.23
CA HIS A 111 17.07 21.97 -21.32
C HIS A 111 16.75 23.00 -22.41
N THR A 112 15.95 24.02 -22.07
CA THR A 112 15.83 25.23 -22.89
C THR A 112 17.09 26.04 -22.65
N ASP A 113 18.18 25.60 -23.28
CA ASP A 113 19.33 26.46 -23.54
C ASP A 113 18.94 27.49 -24.60
N LYS A 114 19.40 28.72 -24.37
CA LYS A 114 19.21 29.90 -25.21
C LYS A 114 20.05 29.84 -26.49
#